data_AF-A0A2G9HWG4-F1
#
_entry.id   AF-A0A2G9HWG4-F1
#
_cell.length_a   1.000
_cell.length_b   1.000
_cell.length_c   1.000
_cell.angle_alpha   90.00
_cell.angle_beta   90.00
_cell.angle_gamma   90.00
#
_symmetry.space_group_name_H-M   'P 1'
#
loop_
_entity.id
_entity.type
_entity.pdbx_description
1 polymer ?
#
loop_
_entity_poly.entity_id
_entity_poly.type
_entity_poly.pdbx_seq_one_letter_code
_entity_poly.pdbx_strand_id
1 'polypeptide(L)'
;MRNMNDDDLLEKASKFVPKVAFMFLTPGPLPLSPLWDKFFKGHEGMYSIYVHSHPSYSGSHVPQDSAFYGRRIPSQPVYWGTMSMIDAERRLLASALLDSSNQRFVLLSDSRIPVFNFTIVYNYLMGTNYSFLSSYDDPRKIGRGRYNRQMWPIVTVEQWRKGSQWFEIHRNLAVKIVSDQKYYQVFNEFCVKPCYNDKHYLPTLVNILLSNVNSNRSITCVDWSRGGPHPRKYGWIDENVELLNQIRFGAECKYNGNTTNICYLFARKFLPSPLRVLLKVASSVLGFDP
;
A
#
# COMPACT_ATOMS: atom_id res chain seq x y z
N MET A 1 -37.30 -11.58 2.58
CA MET A 1 -36.48 -10.38 2.79
C MET A 1 -37.29 -9.41 3.63
N ARG A 2 -36.84 -9.01 4.83
CA ARG A 2 -37.49 -7.92 5.56
C ARG A 2 -37.15 -6.61 4.86
N ASN A 3 -38.16 -5.83 4.47
CA ASN A 3 -37.94 -4.45 4.01
C ASN A 3 -37.46 -3.64 5.23
N MET A 4 -36.28 -3.03 5.10
CA MET A 4 -35.75 -2.09 6.09
C MET A 4 -36.46 -0.75 5.94
N ASN A 5 -36.83 -0.14 7.06
CA ASN A 5 -37.40 1.20 7.15
C ASN A 5 -36.31 2.27 6.90
N ASP A 6 -36.69 3.46 6.46
CA ASP A 6 -35.84 4.65 6.33
C ASP A 6 -35.09 4.99 7.64
N ASP A 7 -35.69 4.77 8.81
CA ASP A 7 -34.99 4.94 10.09
C ASP A 7 -33.88 3.90 10.31
N ASP A 8 -34.10 2.64 9.88
CA ASP A 8 -33.06 1.59 9.93
C ASP A 8 -31.93 1.89 8.95
N LEU A 9 -32.25 2.51 7.82
CA LEU A 9 -31.27 2.98 6.83
C LEU A 9 -30.47 4.16 7.36
N LEU A 10 -31.12 5.12 8.04
CA LEU A 10 -30.47 6.27 8.67
C LEU A 10 -29.62 5.86 9.87
N GLU A 11 -30.05 4.89 10.67
CA GLU A 11 -29.26 4.36 11.79
C GLU A 11 -28.06 3.54 11.29
N LYS A 12 -28.22 2.76 10.20
CA LYS A 12 -27.08 2.10 9.54
C LYS A 12 -26.12 3.09 8.90
N ALA A 13 -26.62 4.17 8.31
CA ALA A 13 -25.81 5.23 7.73
C ALA A 13 -25.06 6.03 8.81
N SER A 14 -25.68 6.30 9.97
CA SER A 14 -25.04 7.01 11.09
C SER A 14 -23.99 6.17 11.82
N LYS A 15 -24.08 4.83 11.74
CA LYS A 15 -23.07 3.87 12.22
C LYS A 15 -21.94 3.60 11.22
N PHE A 16 -21.99 4.16 10.02
CA PHE A 16 -20.98 3.92 9.00
C PHE A 16 -19.75 4.81 9.25
N VAL A 17 -18.79 4.32 10.04
CA VAL A 17 -17.47 4.93 10.14
C VAL A 17 -16.62 4.40 8.98
N PRO A 18 -16.24 5.25 8.01
CA PRO A 18 -15.38 4.84 6.91
C PRO A 18 -14.01 4.37 7.44
N LYS A 19 -13.43 3.33 6.84
CA LYS A 19 -12.18 2.72 7.31
C LYS A 19 -11.07 2.79 6.27
N VAL A 20 -9.84 2.74 6.78
CA VAL A 20 -8.64 2.46 6.00
C VAL A 20 -8.25 0.98 6.19
N ALA A 21 -8.19 0.22 5.10
CA ALA A 21 -7.68 -1.15 5.09
C ALA A 21 -6.15 -1.14 4.94
N PHE A 22 -5.45 -1.58 5.98
CA PHE A 22 -4.01 -1.78 5.97
C PHE A 22 -3.70 -3.24 5.60
N MET A 23 -3.13 -3.43 4.41
CA MET A 23 -2.88 -4.74 3.82
C MET A 23 -1.38 -5.01 3.80
N PHE A 24 -0.93 -6.02 4.53
CA PHE A 24 0.48 -6.38 4.65
C PHE A 24 0.80 -7.59 3.78
N LEU A 25 1.70 -7.40 2.81
CA LEU A 25 2.30 -8.48 2.02
C LEU A 25 3.71 -8.75 2.53
N THR A 26 3.91 -9.93 3.12
CA THR A 26 5.15 -10.30 3.83
C THR A 26 5.56 -11.74 3.50
N PRO A 27 6.87 -12.06 3.43
CA PRO A 27 7.31 -13.45 3.34
C PRO A 27 7.12 -14.23 4.66
N GLY A 28 6.95 -13.55 5.80
CA GLY A 28 6.89 -14.20 7.11
C GLY A 28 6.46 -13.26 8.24
N PRO A 29 7.18 -13.23 9.39
CA PRO A 29 6.79 -12.40 10.53
C PRO A 29 6.82 -10.90 10.21
N LEU A 30 6.14 -10.11 11.04
CA LEU A 30 6.12 -8.65 10.98
C LEU A 30 6.98 -8.08 12.12
N PRO A 31 8.30 -7.94 11.93
CA PRO A 31 9.20 -7.52 13.01
C PRO A 31 8.92 -6.10 13.52
N LEU A 32 8.25 -5.27 12.71
CA LEU A 32 7.85 -3.91 13.07
C LEU A 32 6.44 -3.87 13.68
N SER A 33 5.80 -5.02 13.97
CA SER A 33 4.44 -5.03 14.52
C SER A 33 4.28 -4.22 15.80
N PRO A 34 5.24 -4.15 16.75
CA PRO A 34 5.05 -3.34 17.95
C PRO A 34 4.95 -1.83 17.67
N LEU A 35 5.58 -1.34 16.60
CA LEU A 35 5.41 0.06 16.16
C LEU A 35 4.01 0.27 15.59
N TRP A 36 3.52 -0.69 14.80
CA TRP A 36 2.18 -0.65 14.23
C TRP A 36 1.10 -0.81 15.29
N ASP A 37 1.30 -1.65 16.31
CA ASP A 37 0.39 -1.78 17.45
C ASP A 37 0.22 -0.42 18.17
N LYS A 38 1.32 0.32 18.39
CA LYS A 38 1.25 1.70 18.90
C LYS A 38 0.54 2.66 17.96
N PHE A 39 0.74 2.51 16.65
CA PHE A 39 0.08 3.34 15.65
C PHE A 39 -1.44 3.10 15.62
N PHE A 40 -1.92 1.89 15.88
CA PHE A 40 -3.33 1.54 15.80
C PHE A 40 -4.11 1.68 17.11
N LYS A 41 -3.41 1.72 18.25
CA LYS A 41 -4.00 1.75 19.59
C LYS A 41 -4.91 2.99 19.77
N GLY A 42 -6.16 2.76 20.12
CA GLY A 42 -7.14 3.82 20.40
C GLY A 42 -7.91 4.32 19.17
N HIS A 43 -7.70 3.69 18.00
CA HIS A 43 -8.40 4.01 16.75
C HIS A 43 -9.25 2.84 16.23
N GLU A 44 -9.61 1.91 17.10
CA GLU A 44 -10.40 0.73 16.77
C GLU A 44 -11.72 1.15 16.08
N GLY A 45 -12.05 0.48 14.97
CA GLY A 45 -13.24 0.80 14.17
C GLY A 45 -12.98 1.77 13.02
N MET A 46 -11.85 2.49 12.98
CA MET A 46 -11.44 3.36 11.87
C MET A 46 -10.48 2.68 10.87
N TYR A 47 -10.07 1.45 11.16
CA TYR A 47 -9.18 0.67 10.31
C TYR A 47 -9.53 -0.81 10.31
N SER A 48 -9.02 -1.52 9.30
CA SER A 48 -9.03 -2.98 9.20
C SER A 48 -7.64 -3.46 8.77
N ILE A 49 -7.19 -4.62 9.26
CA ILE A 49 -5.86 -5.18 8.95
C ILE A 49 -6.01 -6.53 8.25
N TYR A 50 -5.24 -6.73 7.18
CA TYR A 50 -5.18 -7.97 6.42
C TYR A 50 -3.73 -8.35 6.16
N VAL A 51 -3.36 -9.61 6.42
CA VAL A 51 -1.98 -10.08 6.28
C VAL A 51 -1.92 -11.25 5.31
N HIS A 52 -1.18 -11.07 4.21
CA HIS A 52 -0.82 -12.13 3.29
C HIS A 52 0.65 -12.53 3.54
N SER A 53 0.84 -13.62 4.28
CA SER A 53 2.15 -14.21 4.53
C SER A 53 2.42 -15.46 3.68
N HIS A 54 3.67 -15.90 3.54
CA HIS A 54 3.96 -17.18 2.88
C HIS A 54 3.16 -18.34 3.53
N PRO A 55 2.63 -19.31 2.76
CA PRO A 55 1.80 -20.39 3.31
C PRO A 55 2.46 -21.20 4.43
N SER A 56 3.78 -21.44 4.33
CA SER A 56 4.55 -22.18 5.34
C SER A 56 4.73 -21.43 6.67
N TYR A 57 4.43 -20.13 6.73
CA TYR A 57 4.45 -19.39 7.98
C TYR A 57 3.14 -19.60 8.74
N SER A 58 3.23 -20.22 9.93
CA SER A 58 2.07 -20.57 10.76
C SER A 58 1.36 -19.35 11.36
N GLY A 59 2.04 -18.21 11.55
CA GLY A 59 1.49 -17.04 12.21
C GLY A 59 1.25 -17.20 13.72
N SER A 60 1.64 -18.32 14.32
CA SER A 60 1.37 -18.67 15.73
C SER A 60 2.07 -17.79 16.76
N HIS A 61 2.99 -16.92 16.33
CA HIS A 61 3.78 -16.05 17.20
C HIS A 61 3.20 -14.64 17.36
N VAL A 62 2.04 -14.35 16.75
CA VAL A 62 1.38 -13.05 16.91
C VAL A 62 0.67 -13.01 18.27
N PRO A 63 1.02 -12.08 19.18
CA PRO A 63 0.37 -11.95 20.48
C PRO A 63 -1.12 -11.63 20.35
N GLN A 64 -1.95 -12.08 21.30
CA GLN A 64 -3.40 -11.86 21.29
C GLN A 64 -3.80 -10.38 21.39
N ASP A 65 -2.99 -9.59 22.07
CA ASP A 65 -3.14 -8.14 22.25
C ASP A 65 -2.61 -7.32 21.06
N SER A 66 -1.98 -7.96 20.07
CA SER A 66 -1.53 -7.29 18.85
C SER A 66 -2.68 -7.03 17.89
N ALA A 67 -2.65 -5.88 17.21
CA ALA A 67 -3.60 -5.52 16.17
C ALA A 67 -3.62 -6.53 15.00
N PHE A 68 -2.52 -7.29 14.85
CA PHE A 68 -2.34 -8.31 13.82
C PHE A 68 -2.91 -9.68 14.19
N TYR A 69 -3.38 -9.89 15.42
CA TYR A 69 -3.91 -11.18 15.85
C TYR A 69 -5.12 -11.59 14.99
N GLY A 70 -5.08 -12.81 14.45
CA GLY A 70 -6.17 -13.34 13.61
C GLY A 70 -6.38 -12.60 12.28
N ARG A 71 -5.44 -11.76 11.83
CA ARG A 71 -5.60 -10.94 10.60
C ARG A 71 -5.07 -11.59 9.32
N ARG A 72 -4.58 -12.83 9.40
CA ARG A 72 -4.03 -13.54 8.24
C ARG A 72 -5.16 -13.98 7.30
N ILE A 73 -5.04 -13.67 6.02
CA ILE A 73 -5.93 -14.16 4.98
C ILE A 73 -5.41 -15.48 4.41
N PRO A 74 -6.24 -16.29 3.71
CA PRO A 74 -5.74 -17.40 2.92
C PRO A 74 -4.69 -16.90 1.91
N SER A 75 -3.48 -17.46 1.98
CA SER A 75 -2.32 -17.00 1.19
C SER A 75 -1.81 -18.05 0.21
N GLN A 76 -1.03 -17.61 -0.78
CA GLN A 76 -0.30 -18.47 -1.73
C GLN A 76 1.18 -18.06 -1.82
N PRO A 77 2.08 -18.90 -2.35
CA PRO A 77 3.47 -18.52 -2.59
C PRO A 77 3.56 -17.34 -3.57
N VAL A 78 4.51 -16.44 -3.32
CA VAL A 78 4.69 -15.22 -4.10
C VAL A 78 6.13 -15.12 -4.57
N TYR A 79 6.31 -14.87 -5.86
CA TYR A 79 7.60 -14.71 -6.51
C TYR A 79 7.75 -13.32 -7.10
N TRP A 80 8.91 -12.72 -6.88
CA TRP A 80 9.19 -11.36 -7.33
C TRP A 80 9.12 -11.24 -8.85
N GLY A 81 8.43 -10.20 -9.34
CA GLY A 81 8.29 -9.92 -10.77
C GLY A 81 7.21 -10.71 -11.51
N THR A 82 6.62 -11.73 -10.89
CA THR A 82 5.65 -12.61 -11.57
C THR A 82 4.21 -12.25 -11.23
N MET A 83 3.26 -12.85 -11.94
CA MET A 83 1.83 -12.67 -11.65
C MET A 83 1.41 -13.12 -10.25
N SER A 84 2.13 -14.06 -9.63
CA SER A 84 1.84 -14.45 -8.23
C SER A 84 1.90 -13.26 -7.26
N MET A 85 2.69 -12.22 -7.56
CA MET A 85 2.70 -10.97 -6.79
C MET A 85 1.37 -10.22 -6.94
N ILE A 86 0.89 -10.10 -8.18
CA ILE A 86 -0.39 -9.46 -8.51
C ILE A 86 -1.56 -10.25 -7.92
N ASP A 87 -1.49 -11.58 -7.92
CA ASP A 87 -2.49 -12.43 -7.28
C ASP A 87 -2.60 -12.18 -5.78
N ALA A 88 -1.47 -12.04 -5.08
CA ALA A 88 -1.46 -11.73 -3.67
C ALA A 88 -2.04 -10.34 -3.37
N GLU A 89 -1.70 -9.34 -4.19
CA GLU A 89 -2.26 -7.99 -4.09
C GLU A 89 -3.78 -7.96 -4.34
N ARG A 90 -4.24 -8.64 -5.40
CA ARG A 90 -5.67 -8.78 -5.71
C ARG A 90 -6.41 -9.54 -4.62
N ARG A 91 -5.78 -10.56 -4.01
CA ARG A 91 -6.38 -11.32 -2.91
C ARG A 91 -6.52 -10.51 -1.63
N LEU A 92 -5.52 -9.69 -1.30
CA LEU A 92 -5.60 -8.72 -0.21
C LEU A 92 -6.74 -7.71 -0.47
N LEU A 93 -6.79 -7.13 -1.67
CA LEU A 93 -7.86 -6.21 -2.06
C LEU A 93 -9.24 -6.86 -1.99
N ALA A 94 -9.40 -8.06 -2.56
CA ALA A 94 -10.67 -8.79 -2.55
C ALA A 94 -11.13 -9.09 -1.12
N SER A 95 -10.21 -9.54 -0.26
CA SER A 95 -10.51 -9.82 1.16
C SER A 95 -10.91 -8.54 1.90
N ALA A 96 -10.23 -7.44 1.64
CA ALA A 96 -10.52 -6.15 2.26
C ALA A 96 -11.82 -5.51 1.74
N LEU A 97 -12.19 -5.74 0.49
CA LEU A 97 -13.42 -5.22 -0.12
C LEU A 97 -14.69 -5.84 0.46
N LEU A 98 -14.60 -7.03 1.08
CA LEU A 98 -15.72 -7.67 1.77
C LEU A 98 -16.25 -6.84 2.94
N ASP A 99 -15.40 -6.04 3.59
CA ASP A 99 -15.86 -5.02 4.54
C ASP A 99 -16.29 -3.77 3.74
N SER A 100 -17.59 -3.49 3.78
CA SER A 100 -18.19 -2.33 3.09
C SER A 100 -17.70 -1.00 3.65
N SER A 101 -17.23 -0.95 4.90
CA SER A 101 -16.72 0.27 5.53
C SER A 101 -15.35 0.67 5.02
N ASN A 102 -14.54 -0.25 4.47
CA ASN A 102 -13.23 0.06 3.91
C ASN A 102 -13.34 0.94 2.66
N GLN A 103 -12.87 2.18 2.73
CA GLN A 103 -12.87 3.13 1.60
C GLN A 103 -11.49 3.34 0.99
N ARG A 104 -10.43 3.13 1.76
CA ARG A 104 -9.02 3.33 1.36
C ARG A 104 -8.24 2.05 1.61
N PHE A 105 -7.32 1.71 0.71
CA PHE A 105 -6.61 0.43 0.73
C PHE A 105 -5.11 0.69 0.59
N VAL A 106 -4.37 0.49 1.69
CA VAL A 106 -2.92 0.72 1.77
C VAL A 106 -2.18 -0.61 1.68
N LEU A 107 -1.36 -0.81 0.65
CA LEU A 107 -0.49 -1.98 0.57
C LEU A 107 0.85 -1.68 1.26
N LEU A 108 1.27 -2.53 2.20
CA LEU A 108 2.43 -2.42 3.09
C LEU A 108 3.32 -3.67 3.05
N SER A 109 4.61 -3.49 3.38
CA SER A 109 5.57 -4.58 3.57
C SER A 109 5.97 -4.70 5.04
N ASP A 110 6.59 -5.82 5.40
CA ASP A 110 7.25 -6.10 6.69
C ASP A 110 8.29 -5.05 7.15
N SER A 111 8.82 -4.26 6.23
CA SER A 111 9.94 -3.32 6.43
C SER A 111 9.55 -1.85 6.21
N ARG A 112 8.27 -1.54 6.48
CA ARG A 112 7.70 -0.19 6.41
C ARG A 112 7.25 0.33 7.75
N ILE A 113 7.39 1.64 7.91
CA ILE A 113 6.93 2.38 9.08
C ILE A 113 5.96 3.50 8.66
N PRO A 114 4.98 3.87 9.51
CA PRO A 114 4.34 5.17 9.41
C PRO A 114 5.32 6.27 9.82
N VAL A 115 5.19 7.46 9.20
CA VAL A 115 5.98 8.65 9.57
C VAL A 115 5.11 9.81 10.09
N PHE A 116 3.81 9.58 10.21
CA PHE A 116 2.86 10.43 10.93
C PHE A 116 1.98 9.56 11.84
N ASN A 117 1.30 10.18 12.80
CA ASN A 117 0.33 9.46 13.65
C ASN A 117 -0.91 9.04 12.88
N PHE A 118 -1.72 8.16 13.48
CA PHE A 118 -2.91 7.61 12.84
C PHE A 118 -3.87 8.70 12.38
N THR A 119 -4.18 9.67 13.25
CA THR A 119 -5.13 10.74 12.94
C THR A 119 -4.74 11.52 11.68
N ILE A 120 -3.46 11.88 11.54
CA ILE A 120 -2.95 12.58 10.35
C ILE A 120 -3.05 11.67 9.12
N VAL A 121 -2.62 10.41 9.23
CA VAL A 121 -2.66 9.45 8.10
C VAL A 121 -4.10 9.21 7.66
N TYR A 122 -5.01 8.96 8.59
CA TYR A 122 -6.42 8.73 8.34
C TYR A 122 -7.04 9.97 7.66
N ASN A 123 -6.90 11.16 8.24
CA ASN A 123 -7.47 12.39 7.68
C ASN A 123 -6.90 12.71 6.29
N TYR A 124 -5.62 12.44 6.05
CA TYR A 124 -4.99 12.61 4.73
C TYR A 124 -5.60 11.65 3.69
N LEU A 125 -5.82 10.38 4.04
CA LEU A 125 -6.36 9.40 3.10
C LEU A 125 -7.85 9.60 2.85
N MET A 126 -8.59 9.95 3.89
CA MET A 126 -10.04 10.16 3.81
C MET A 126 -10.41 11.53 3.22
N GLY A 127 -9.52 12.52 3.32
CA GLY A 127 -9.72 13.87 2.81
C GLY A 127 -9.44 14.05 1.32
N THR A 128 -9.22 12.98 0.55
CA THR A 128 -8.93 13.08 -0.89
C THR A 128 -9.72 12.06 -1.72
N ASN A 129 -10.11 12.48 -2.92
CA ASN A 129 -10.72 11.60 -3.92
C ASN A 129 -9.68 10.90 -4.82
N TYR A 130 -8.40 11.27 -4.71
CA TYR A 130 -7.34 10.68 -5.51
C TYR A 130 -6.80 9.40 -4.87
N SER A 131 -6.44 8.43 -5.71
CA SER A 131 -5.56 7.31 -5.33
C SER A 131 -4.09 7.73 -5.41
N PHE A 132 -3.23 7.07 -4.63
CA PHE A 132 -1.77 7.25 -4.63
C PHE A 132 -1.07 6.00 -5.17
N LEU A 133 -1.16 5.82 -6.48
CA LEU A 133 -0.41 4.82 -7.23
C LEU A 133 0.58 5.52 -8.16
N SER A 134 1.87 5.23 -8.01
CA SER A 134 2.88 5.78 -8.92
C SER A 134 2.70 5.21 -10.32
N SER A 135 2.45 6.07 -11.31
CA SER A 135 2.27 5.68 -12.70
C SER A 135 2.86 6.75 -13.61
N TYR A 136 3.89 6.38 -14.37
CA TYR A 136 4.58 7.28 -15.26
C TYR A 136 5.09 6.53 -16.49
N ASP A 137 5.25 7.27 -17.59
CA ASP A 137 5.88 6.77 -18.80
C ASP A 137 7.40 6.93 -18.69
N ASP A 138 8.14 5.84 -18.81
CA ASP A 138 9.59 5.81 -18.68
C ASP A 138 10.19 5.30 -19.98
N PRO A 139 10.78 6.18 -20.83
CA PRO A 139 11.25 5.78 -22.15
C PRO A 139 12.48 4.86 -22.11
N ARG A 140 13.10 4.68 -20.94
CA ARG A 140 14.35 3.90 -20.78
C ARG A 140 14.08 2.40 -20.86
N LYS A 141 15.18 1.62 -20.90
CA LYS A 141 15.16 0.15 -20.91
C LYS A 141 14.36 -0.47 -19.75
N ILE A 142 14.33 0.20 -18.59
CA ILE A 142 13.60 -0.27 -17.40
C ILE A 142 12.10 0.04 -17.40
N GLY A 143 11.62 0.83 -18.38
CA GLY A 143 10.24 1.22 -18.59
C GLY A 143 9.69 0.64 -19.89
N ARG A 144 9.60 1.45 -20.95
CA ARG A 144 9.15 1.03 -22.29
C ARG A 144 9.99 -0.10 -22.87
N GLY A 145 11.27 -0.20 -22.54
CA GLY A 145 12.11 -1.33 -23.00
C GLY A 145 11.72 -2.70 -22.43
N ARG A 146 10.75 -2.77 -21.50
CA ARG A 146 10.17 -4.02 -20.97
C ARG A 146 8.81 -4.36 -21.58
N TYR A 147 8.27 -3.49 -22.43
CA TYR A 147 7.01 -3.73 -23.12
C TYR A 147 7.19 -4.84 -24.16
N ASN A 148 6.28 -5.82 -24.15
CA ASN A 148 6.24 -6.87 -25.17
C ASN A 148 5.25 -6.46 -26.27
N ARG A 149 5.70 -6.43 -27.53
CA ARG A 149 4.86 -6.05 -28.68
C ARG A 149 3.65 -6.97 -28.87
N GLN A 150 3.70 -8.21 -28.39
CA GLN A 150 2.57 -9.14 -28.42
C GLN A 150 1.39 -8.71 -27.52
N MET A 151 1.58 -7.74 -26.62
CA MET A 151 0.48 -7.17 -25.85
C MET A 151 -0.45 -6.29 -26.71
N TRP A 152 0.00 -5.86 -27.90
CA TRP A 152 -0.81 -5.15 -28.88
C TRP A 152 -1.77 -6.13 -29.58
N PRO A 153 -3.05 -5.75 -29.85
CA PRO A 153 -3.63 -4.41 -29.69
C PRO A 153 -4.26 -4.13 -28.33
N ILE A 154 -4.23 -5.08 -27.39
CA ILE A 154 -4.99 -4.98 -26.14
C ILE A 154 -4.40 -3.92 -25.20
N VAL A 155 -3.08 -3.86 -25.07
CA VAL A 155 -2.34 -2.80 -24.38
C VAL A 155 -1.39 -2.19 -25.40
N THR A 156 -1.49 -0.89 -25.65
CA THR A 156 -0.55 -0.21 -26.54
C THR A 156 0.68 0.28 -25.78
N VAL A 157 1.77 0.58 -26.50
CA VAL A 157 2.99 1.10 -25.86
C VAL A 157 2.77 2.50 -25.26
N GLU A 158 1.84 3.29 -25.80
CA GLU A 158 1.43 4.60 -25.27
C GLU A 158 0.67 4.47 -23.95
N GLN A 159 -0.03 3.36 -23.75
CA GLN A 159 -0.73 3.04 -22.51
C GLN A 159 0.19 2.44 -21.45
N TRP A 160 1.32 1.87 -21.85
CA TRP A 160 2.29 1.23 -20.95
C TRP A 160 2.83 2.21 -19.92
N ARG A 161 2.79 1.81 -18.65
CA ARG A 161 3.32 2.59 -17.54
C ARG A 161 4.22 1.77 -16.64
N LYS A 162 5.04 2.49 -15.90
CA LYS A 162 5.89 1.98 -14.84
C LYS A 162 5.51 2.65 -13.53
N GLY A 163 5.67 1.93 -12.44
CA GLY A 163 5.37 2.40 -11.10
C GLY A 163 6.08 1.62 -10.00
N SER A 164 5.80 2.04 -8.77
CA SER A 164 6.08 1.26 -7.58
C SER A 164 4.99 0.22 -7.40
N GLN A 165 5.36 -0.98 -6.96
CA GLN A 165 4.42 -2.01 -6.48
C GLN A 165 3.48 -1.47 -5.41
N TRP A 166 4.00 -0.60 -4.56
CA TRP A 166 3.28 -0.13 -3.40
C TRP A 166 2.39 1.06 -3.70
N PHE A 167 1.14 0.92 -3.29
CA PHE A 167 0.09 1.87 -3.54
C PHE A 167 -0.74 2.14 -2.29
N GLU A 168 -1.46 3.24 -2.35
CA GLU A 168 -2.69 3.42 -1.62
C GLU A 168 -3.78 3.79 -2.64
N ILE A 169 -4.95 3.16 -2.56
CA ILE A 169 -6.01 3.35 -3.55
C ILE A 169 -7.39 3.49 -2.91
N HIS A 170 -8.25 4.24 -3.59
CA HIS A 170 -9.65 4.40 -3.23
C HIS A 170 -10.48 3.16 -3.65
N ARG A 171 -11.59 2.92 -2.95
CA ARG A 171 -12.47 1.74 -3.14
C ARG A 171 -12.91 1.51 -4.58
N ASN A 172 -13.28 2.57 -5.29
CA ASN A 172 -13.68 2.48 -6.70
C ASN A 172 -12.60 1.83 -7.58
N LEU A 173 -11.33 2.19 -7.37
CA LEU A 173 -10.21 1.66 -8.11
C LEU A 173 -9.88 0.23 -7.65
N ALA A 174 -9.96 -0.07 -6.34
CA ALA A 174 -9.79 -1.41 -5.81
C ALA A 174 -10.75 -2.42 -6.46
N VAL A 175 -12.04 -2.06 -6.61
CA VAL A 175 -13.04 -2.90 -7.28
C VAL A 175 -12.63 -3.16 -8.73
N LYS A 176 -12.21 -2.12 -9.48
CA LYS A 176 -11.78 -2.28 -10.88
C LYS A 176 -10.57 -3.21 -11.00
N ILE A 177 -9.57 -3.06 -10.13
CA ILE A 177 -8.37 -3.90 -10.11
C ILE A 177 -8.72 -5.38 -9.87
N VAL A 178 -9.60 -5.67 -8.90
CA VAL A 178 -10.00 -7.06 -8.59
C VAL A 178 -10.86 -7.65 -9.70
N SER A 179 -11.73 -6.84 -10.32
CA SER A 179 -12.62 -7.29 -11.40
C SER A 179 -11.94 -7.43 -12.76
N ASP A 180 -10.73 -6.88 -12.96
CA ASP A 180 -10.08 -6.94 -14.25
C ASP A 180 -9.69 -8.37 -14.63
N GLN A 181 -10.18 -8.81 -15.78
CA GLN A 181 -9.81 -10.09 -16.41
C GLN A 181 -9.04 -9.86 -17.70
N LYS A 182 -9.36 -8.77 -18.42
CA LYS A 182 -8.84 -8.51 -19.77
C LYS A 182 -7.36 -8.20 -19.73
N TYR A 183 -6.94 -7.21 -18.95
CA TYR A 183 -5.53 -6.83 -18.91
C TYR A 183 -4.72 -7.83 -18.07
N TYR A 184 -5.32 -8.38 -17.02
CA TYR A 184 -4.76 -9.46 -16.24
C TYR A 184 -4.24 -10.62 -17.11
N GLN A 185 -5.06 -11.13 -18.04
CA GLN A 185 -4.68 -12.22 -18.93
C GLN A 185 -3.48 -11.86 -19.82
N VAL A 186 -3.50 -10.66 -20.41
CA VAL A 186 -2.39 -10.18 -21.27
C VAL A 186 -1.09 -10.05 -20.50
N PHE A 187 -1.13 -9.52 -19.28
CA PHE A 187 0.07 -9.43 -18.44
C PHE A 187 0.58 -10.82 -18.00
N ASN A 188 -0.35 -11.73 -17.67
CA ASN A 188 0.00 -13.09 -17.31
C ASN A 188 0.71 -13.84 -18.45
N GLU A 189 0.29 -13.61 -19.69
CA GLU A 189 0.88 -14.27 -20.85
C GLU A 189 2.17 -13.59 -21.32
N PHE A 190 2.20 -12.26 -21.39
CA PHE A 190 3.24 -11.54 -22.14
C PHE A 190 4.21 -10.71 -21.28
N CYS A 191 3.89 -10.39 -20.02
CA CYS A 191 4.83 -9.73 -19.09
C CYS A 191 5.69 -10.78 -18.37
N VAL A 192 6.54 -11.45 -19.15
CA VAL A 192 7.60 -12.34 -18.69
C VAL A 192 8.94 -11.61 -18.69
N LYS A 193 9.98 -12.16 -18.02
CA LYS A 193 11.31 -11.52 -17.95
C LYS A 193 11.76 -11.07 -19.36
N PRO A 194 12.21 -9.82 -19.54
CA PRO A 194 12.67 -8.86 -18.52
C PRO A 194 11.59 -7.97 -17.87
N CYS A 195 10.31 -8.23 -18.13
CA CYS A 195 9.18 -7.54 -17.51
C CYS A 195 8.98 -7.93 -16.04
N TYR A 196 8.40 -7.02 -15.25
CA TYR A 196 8.09 -7.20 -13.84
C TYR A 196 6.65 -6.76 -13.58
N ASN A 197 5.76 -7.72 -13.33
CA ASN A 197 4.31 -7.47 -13.23
C ASN A 197 3.99 -6.46 -12.13
N ASP A 198 4.64 -6.58 -10.97
CA ASP A 198 4.54 -5.69 -9.80
C ASP A 198 4.93 -4.24 -10.07
N LYS A 199 5.60 -3.95 -11.19
CA LYS A 199 6.03 -2.60 -11.58
C LYS A 199 5.25 -2.03 -12.76
N HIS A 200 4.45 -2.84 -13.45
CA HIS A 200 3.85 -2.45 -14.73
C HIS A 200 2.35 -2.71 -14.82
N TYR A 201 1.83 -3.78 -14.21
CA TYR A 201 0.42 -4.15 -14.33
C TYR A 201 -0.52 -3.06 -13.79
N LEU A 202 -0.50 -2.79 -12.49
CA LEU A 202 -1.38 -1.78 -11.89
C LEU A 202 -1.14 -0.37 -12.43
N PRO A 203 0.10 0.12 -12.62
CA PRO A 203 0.33 1.43 -13.24
C PRO A 203 -0.30 1.56 -14.63
N THR A 204 -0.20 0.51 -15.45
CA THR A 204 -0.77 0.48 -16.81
C THR A 204 -2.29 0.41 -16.75
N LEU A 205 -2.85 -0.48 -15.94
CA LEU A 205 -4.29 -0.64 -15.76
C LEU A 205 -4.95 0.66 -15.30
N VAL A 206 -4.37 1.33 -14.30
CA VAL A 206 -4.86 2.62 -13.79
C VAL A 206 -4.79 3.72 -14.85
N ASN A 207 -3.70 3.77 -15.62
CA ASN A 207 -3.55 4.74 -16.70
C ASN A 207 -4.58 4.54 -17.81
N ILE A 208 -4.96 3.30 -18.11
CA ILE A 208 -5.98 2.97 -19.09
C ILE A 208 -7.39 3.32 -18.57
N LEU A 209 -7.71 2.96 -17.33
CA LEU A 209 -9.09 3.00 -16.83
C LEU A 209 -9.47 4.29 -16.11
N LEU A 210 -8.55 4.88 -15.34
CA LEU A 210 -8.89 5.82 -14.26
C LEU A 210 -7.76 6.84 -13.99
N SER A 211 -7.13 7.36 -15.06
CA SER A 211 -6.00 8.28 -14.94
C SER A 211 -6.34 9.60 -14.23
N ASN A 212 -7.59 10.06 -14.34
CA ASN A 212 -8.08 11.31 -13.75
C ASN A 212 -8.31 11.22 -12.22
N VAL A 213 -8.42 10.02 -11.65
CA VAL A 213 -8.62 9.81 -10.20
C VAL A 213 -7.38 9.23 -9.52
N ASN A 214 -6.23 9.26 -10.21
CA ASN A 214 -4.94 8.86 -9.66
C ASN A 214 -3.96 10.03 -9.64
N SER A 215 -3.24 10.19 -8.53
CA SER A 215 -2.26 11.26 -8.36
C SER A 215 -0.93 11.02 -9.07
N ASN A 216 -0.72 9.82 -9.63
CA ASN A 216 0.52 9.36 -10.27
C ASN A 216 1.76 9.40 -9.35
N ARG A 217 1.59 9.61 -8.04
CA ARG A 217 2.66 9.60 -7.03
C ARG A 217 2.43 8.51 -5.99
N SER A 218 3.51 8.14 -5.30
CA SER A 218 3.45 7.29 -4.11
C SER A 218 3.50 8.15 -2.85
N ILE A 219 2.80 7.73 -1.81
CA ILE A 219 2.90 8.26 -0.45
C ILE A 219 3.88 7.48 0.42
N THR A 220 4.72 6.62 -0.18
CA THR A 220 5.83 5.95 0.49
C THR A 220 7.16 6.59 0.08
N CYS A 221 7.93 7.10 1.04
CA CYS A 221 9.31 7.52 0.82
C CYS A 221 10.20 6.29 0.62
N VAL A 222 11.01 6.32 -0.44
CA VAL A 222 11.96 5.25 -0.78
C VAL A 222 13.28 5.87 -1.21
N ASP A 223 14.36 5.53 -0.52
CA ASP A 223 15.71 6.02 -0.87
C ASP A 223 16.37 5.10 -1.90
N TRP A 224 16.52 5.62 -3.12
CA TRP A 224 17.20 4.97 -4.25
C TRP A 224 18.62 5.51 -4.49
N SER A 225 19.17 6.35 -3.60
CA SER A 225 20.49 7.01 -3.77
C SER A 225 21.65 6.04 -4.00
N ARG A 226 21.57 4.82 -3.47
CA ARG A 226 22.61 3.78 -3.64
C ARG A 226 22.59 3.07 -4.99
N GLY A 227 21.56 3.30 -5.81
CA GLY A 227 21.35 2.59 -7.07
C GLY A 227 21.01 1.11 -6.91
N GLY A 228 20.92 0.38 -8.03
CA GLY A 228 20.63 -1.05 -8.06
C GLY A 228 19.15 -1.43 -8.04
N PRO A 229 18.82 -2.73 -7.91
CA PRO A 229 17.44 -3.24 -8.01
C PRO A 229 16.61 -3.07 -6.73
N HIS A 230 17.26 -2.74 -5.60
CA HIS A 230 16.64 -2.58 -4.29
C HIS A 230 17.01 -1.24 -3.66
N PRO A 231 16.09 -0.60 -2.91
CA PRO A 231 16.38 0.67 -2.24
C PRO A 231 17.33 0.49 -1.06
N ARG A 232 17.90 1.60 -0.57
CA ARG A 232 18.69 1.65 0.66
C ARG A 232 17.89 1.06 1.82
N LYS A 233 18.60 0.33 2.68
CA LYS A 233 18.08 -0.15 3.96
C LYS A 233 18.55 0.80 5.06
N TYR A 234 17.62 1.27 5.88
CA TYR A 234 17.91 2.03 7.10
C TYR A 234 18.15 1.04 8.24
N GLY A 235 19.26 1.21 8.95
CA GLY A 235 19.55 0.47 10.16
C GLY A 235 19.69 1.40 11.36
N TRP A 236 20.13 0.84 12.47
CA TRP A 236 20.25 1.51 13.77
C TRP A 236 20.95 2.89 13.77
N ILE A 237 21.96 3.09 12.92
CA ILE A 237 22.70 4.36 12.81
C ILE A 237 21.86 5.44 12.11
N ASP A 238 20.99 5.03 11.21
CA ASP A 238 20.17 5.93 10.40
C ASP A 238 18.90 6.39 11.16
N GLU A 239 18.42 5.59 12.11
CA GLU A 239 17.15 5.79 12.81
C GLU A 239 17.22 6.89 13.87
N ASN A 240 17.20 8.14 13.43
CA ASN A 240 17.18 9.34 14.28
C ASN A 240 16.05 10.32 13.90
N VAL A 241 15.87 11.34 14.74
CA VAL A 241 14.80 12.34 14.60
C VAL A 241 14.99 13.16 13.32
N GLU A 242 16.23 13.48 12.99
CA GLU A 242 16.62 14.26 11.82
C GLU A 242 16.19 13.55 10.53
N LEU A 243 16.48 12.26 10.39
CA LEU A 243 16.06 11.45 9.25
C LEU A 243 14.53 11.41 9.14
N LEU A 244 13.81 11.16 10.24
CA LEU A 244 12.34 11.11 10.19
C LEU A 244 11.75 12.47 9.82
N ASN A 245 12.28 13.58 10.35
CA ASN A 245 11.81 14.92 9.97
C ASN A 245 12.15 15.25 8.52
N GLN A 246 13.30 14.82 8.01
CA GLN A 246 13.64 14.96 6.59
C GLN A 246 12.66 14.17 5.71
N ILE A 247 12.24 12.97 6.13
CA ILE A 247 11.23 12.19 5.40
C ILE A 247 9.85 12.87 5.47
N ARG A 248 9.47 13.43 6.63
CA ARG A 248 8.16 14.04 6.87
C ARG A 248 7.98 15.38 6.17
N PHE A 249 9.03 16.20 6.12
CA PHE A 249 8.92 17.61 5.77
C PHE A 249 9.96 18.08 4.75
N GLY A 250 10.89 17.22 4.33
CA GLY A 250 11.98 17.58 3.40
C GLY A 250 11.59 17.61 1.93
N ALA A 251 10.30 17.49 1.58
CA ALA A 251 9.81 17.53 0.21
C ALA A 251 8.48 18.28 0.12
N GLU A 252 8.24 18.94 -1.01
CA GLU A 252 6.96 19.55 -1.36
C GLU A 252 6.26 18.77 -2.47
N CYS A 253 4.94 18.73 -2.42
CA CYS A 253 4.11 18.05 -3.41
C CYS A 253 2.70 18.63 -3.43
N LYS A 254 1.92 18.19 -4.42
CA LYS A 254 0.51 18.55 -4.53
C LYS A 254 -0.39 17.56 -3.80
N TYR A 255 -1.30 18.09 -3.00
CA TYR A 255 -2.39 17.37 -2.34
C TYR A 255 -3.68 18.16 -2.55
N ASN A 256 -4.67 17.55 -3.19
CA ASN A 256 -5.92 18.22 -3.60
C ASN A 256 -5.70 19.57 -4.33
N GLY A 257 -4.68 19.65 -5.18
CA GLY A 257 -4.30 20.87 -5.93
C GLY A 257 -3.43 21.87 -5.17
N ASN A 258 -3.40 21.79 -3.83
CA ASN A 258 -2.61 22.67 -2.97
C ASN A 258 -1.20 22.12 -2.72
N THR A 259 -0.23 23.01 -2.54
CA THR A 259 1.12 22.63 -2.14
C THR A 259 1.13 22.26 -0.65
N THR A 260 1.79 21.16 -0.30
CA THR A 260 1.98 20.69 1.07
C THR A 260 3.37 20.08 1.24
N ASN A 261 3.86 20.02 2.46
CA ASN A 261 5.06 19.28 2.85
C ASN A 261 4.77 17.83 3.28
N ILE A 262 3.49 17.44 3.44
CA ILE A 262 3.10 16.07 3.79
C ILE A 262 3.01 15.24 2.51
N CYS A 263 4.17 14.79 2.05
CA CYS A 263 4.30 14.04 0.81
C CYS A 263 4.33 12.53 0.99
N TYR A 264 4.82 12.07 2.13
CA TYR A 264 4.98 10.66 2.42
C TYR A 264 4.35 10.34 3.77
N LEU A 265 3.41 9.40 3.79
CA LEU A 265 2.80 8.89 5.01
C LEU A 265 3.57 7.68 5.57
N PHE A 266 4.35 7.02 4.72
CA PHE A 266 5.11 5.82 5.05
C PHE A 266 6.54 5.91 4.52
N ALA A 267 7.44 5.10 5.08
CA ALA A 267 8.83 5.03 4.61
C ALA A 267 9.37 3.60 4.60
N ARG A 268 10.30 3.32 3.68
CA ARG A 268 11.02 2.04 3.54
C ARG A 268 12.45 2.26 3.02
N LYS A 269 13.41 1.38 3.31
CA LYS A 269 13.27 0.03 3.90
C LYS A 269 13.95 -0.03 5.27
N PHE A 270 13.16 -0.13 6.34
CA PHE A 270 13.70 -0.20 7.70
C PHE A 270 14.06 -1.64 8.07
N LEU A 271 15.24 -1.83 8.62
CA LEU A 271 15.67 -3.11 9.17
C LEU A 271 15.04 -3.31 10.55
N PRO A 272 14.87 -4.56 11.02
CA PRO A 272 14.38 -4.86 12.37
C PRO A 272 15.29 -4.38 13.53
N SER A 273 16.44 -3.77 13.25
CA SER A 273 17.54 -3.56 14.18
C SER A 273 17.70 -2.09 14.60
N PRO A 274 17.81 -1.80 15.92
CA PRO A 274 17.04 -2.34 17.03
C PRO A 274 15.71 -1.58 17.11
N LEU A 275 14.60 -2.31 16.95
CA LEU A 275 13.23 -1.80 17.11
C LEU A 275 13.05 -0.85 18.31
N ARG A 276 13.80 -1.03 19.40
CA ARG A 276 13.81 -0.14 20.56
C ARG A 276 14.20 1.31 20.23
N VAL A 277 15.21 1.53 19.40
CA VAL A 277 15.64 2.89 18.97
C VAL A 277 14.55 3.49 18.08
N LEU A 278 14.10 2.74 17.07
CA LEU A 278 12.99 3.15 16.22
C LEU A 278 11.74 3.52 17.02
N LEU A 279 11.34 2.71 18.00
CA LEU A 279 10.18 2.98 18.87
C LEU A 279 10.38 4.25 19.71
N LYS A 280 11.59 4.48 20.24
CA LYS A 280 11.89 5.69 21.02
C LYS A 280 11.79 6.94 20.15
N VAL A 281 12.42 6.90 18.98
CA VAL A 281 12.40 8.02 18.01
C VAL A 281 10.99 8.23 17.48
N ALA A 282 10.29 7.16 17.09
CA ALA A 282 8.91 7.23 16.62
C ALA A 282 7.96 7.75 17.70
N SER A 283 8.09 7.35 18.97
CA SER A 283 7.32 7.95 20.07
C SER A 283 7.53 9.47 20.16
N SER A 284 8.77 9.96 20.03
CA SER A 284 9.03 11.41 20.06
C SER A 284 8.49 12.18 18.85
N VAL A 285 8.41 11.54 17.67
CA VAL A 285 8.07 12.19 16.40
C VAL A 285 6.59 12.04 16.05
N LEU A 286 5.99 10.89 16.40
CA LEU A 286 4.62 10.52 16.11
C LEU A 286 3.68 10.81 17.30
N GLY A 287 4.21 11.05 18.50
CA GLY A 287 3.41 11.38 19.67
C GLY A 287 2.56 10.19 20.14
N PHE A 288 3.12 8.98 20.13
CA PHE A 288 2.47 7.86 20.81
C PHE A 288 2.47 8.13 22.30
N ASP A 289 1.30 8.20 22.93
CA ASP A 289 1.20 8.34 24.39
C ASP A 289 1.93 7.16 25.09
N PRO A 290 2.56 7.42 26.26
CA PRO A 290 3.31 6.41 27.02
C PRO A 290 2.56 5.11 27.30
#